data_AF-A0A351SLJ3-F1
#
_entry.id   AF-A0A351SLJ3-F1
#
_cell.length_a   1.000
_cell.length_b   1.000
_cell.length_c   1.000
_cell.angle_alpha   90.00
_cell.angle_beta   90.00
_cell.angle_gamma   90.00
#
_symmetry.space_group_name_H-M   'P 1'
#
loop_
_entity.id
_entity.type
_entity.pdbx_description
1 polymer ?
#
loop_
_entity_poly.entity_id
_entity_poly.type
_entity_poly.pdbx_seq_one_letter_code
_entity_poly.pdbx_strand_id
1 'polypeptide(L)'
;MSRTGKALSPDFVSRCIIKAAAKEGIVLNQKKWKIINSILSTLPTKPNPCHIAKWCNLKVKEALAPFSEYKEEADIICREVRKEILYFLNEEEFSRLANLLKEKKISKPMPQWIRNNSYALYLSIKRGFRNADNGIDWKFVFDKFDIQKFSYRRLIKYGGDKDKIIKRLSDLLEKENPPFFSPNWIERHNGSLDKQIGIVFKNDWDQVISRLDKKWHDKWRYKGAVKEVNFYKGTSEFRRLVKKHQHELYTLYACLNKEDKRKRNLVALDFIAAAQEGNLLSLNLLLDSLQLTVWAEEDYNGWRDFTVEMREKIKRSIFLFDLLKGDNFYNYLRRTLLTSCLPLQGIHAFSLNDYFDGGDEFLERTLTHLQVEEVDNVIKNIKLVMNKQ
;
A
#
# COMPACT_ATOMS: atom_id res chain seq x y z
N MET A 1 -23.18 -19.65 -12.68
CA MET A 1 -23.44 -20.01 -14.09
C MET A 1 -22.16 -19.85 -14.88
N SER A 2 -21.55 -20.95 -15.35
CA SER A 2 -20.39 -20.90 -16.24
C SER A 2 -20.85 -20.37 -17.60
N ARG A 3 -20.54 -19.12 -17.93
CA ARG A 3 -20.72 -18.60 -19.30
C ARG A 3 -19.88 -19.48 -20.22
N THR A 4 -20.51 -20.38 -20.97
CA THR A 4 -19.85 -21.10 -22.06
C THR A 4 -19.40 -20.06 -23.07
N GLY A 5 -18.09 -19.80 -23.13
CA GLY A 5 -17.52 -18.76 -23.99
C GLY A 5 -17.84 -19.04 -25.46
N LYS A 6 -18.00 -17.96 -26.25
CA LYS A 6 -18.04 -18.02 -27.71
C LYS A 6 -16.88 -18.88 -28.22
N ALA A 7 -17.16 -19.73 -29.20
CA ALA A 7 -16.12 -20.57 -29.80
C ALA A 7 -15.04 -19.67 -30.43
N LEU A 8 -13.79 -19.97 -30.15
CA LEU A 8 -12.66 -19.19 -30.65
C LEU A 8 -12.05 -19.93 -31.83
N SER A 9 -12.10 -19.32 -33.03
CA SER A 9 -11.51 -19.93 -34.22
C SER A 9 -10.02 -19.58 -34.35
N PRO A 10 -9.17 -20.50 -34.83
CA PRO A 10 -7.78 -20.20 -35.17
C PRO A 10 -7.64 -19.03 -36.14
N ASP A 11 -8.57 -18.91 -37.10
CA ASP A 11 -8.63 -17.79 -38.07
C ASP A 11 -8.79 -16.43 -37.38
N PHE A 12 -9.70 -16.33 -36.40
CA PHE A 12 -9.88 -15.10 -35.63
C PHE A 12 -8.59 -14.70 -34.91
N VAL A 13 -7.95 -15.65 -34.22
CA VAL A 13 -6.70 -15.38 -33.49
C VAL A 13 -5.57 -15.00 -34.44
N SER A 14 -5.48 -15.65 -35.60
CA SER A 14 -4.51 -15.33 -36.65
C SER A 14 -4.67 -13.88 -37.14
N ARG A 15 -5.89 -13.42 -37.40
CA ARG A 15 -6.16 -12.02 -37.78
C ARG A 15 -5.76 -11.05 -36.67
N CYS A 16 -6.01 -11.38 -35.41
CA CYS A 16 -5.54 -10.57 -34.28
C CYS A 16 -4.00 -10.47 -34.24
N ILE A 17 -3.29 -11.57 -34.50
CA ILE A 17 -1.82 -11.61 -34.55
C ILE A 17 -1.31 -10.70 -35.67
N ILE A 18 -1.86 -10.81 -36.88
CA ILE A 18 -1.47 -9.97 -38.02
C ILE A 18 -1.67 -8.49 -37.70
N LYS A 19 -2.83 -8.13 -37.14
CA LYS A 19 -3.15 -6.74 -36.78
C LYS A 19 -2.19 -6.20 -35.70
N ALA A 20 -1.87 -7.02 -34.68
CA ALA A 20 -0.94 -6.64 -33.63
C ALA A 20 0.49 -6.46 -34.18
N ALA A 21 0.96 -7.39 -35.01
CA ALA A 21 2.28 -7.31 -35.63
C ALA A 21 2.41 -6.07 -36.53
N ALA A 22 1.40 -5.79 -37.36
CA ALA A 22 1.38 -4.62 -38.24
C ALA A 22 1.41 -3.30 -37.45
N LYS A 23 0.65 -3.22 -36.34
CA LYS A 23 0.61 -2.04 -35.47
C LYS A 23 1.99 -1.72 -34.86
N GLU A 24 2.77 -2.75 -34.56
CA GLU A 24 4.07 -2.61 -33.88
C GLU A 24 5.25 -2.70 -34.87
N GLY A 25 4.99 -2.74 -36.19
CA GLY A 25 6.02 -2.84 -37.22
C GLY A 25 6.77 -4.17 -37.27
N ILE A 26 6.21 -5.24 -36.68
CA ILE A 26 6.84 -6.56 -36.61
C ILE A 26 6.57 -7.33 -37.91
N VAL A 27 7.64 -7.71 -38.62
CA VAL A 27 7.54 -8.51 -39.85
C VAL A 27 7.38 -9.99 -39.51
N LEU A 28 6.31 -10.61 -40.00
CA LEU A 28 6.01 -12.04 -39.83
C LEU A 28 6.57 -12.87 -40.99
N ASN A 29 7.81 -13.36 -40.84
CA ASN A 29 8.43 -14.26 -41.82
C ASN A 29 7.90 -15.71 -41.70
N GLN A 30 8.33 -16.59 -42.61
CA GLN A 30 7.90 -17.99 -42.65
C GLN A 30 8.22 -18.76 -41.35
N LYS A 31 9.37 -18.47 -40.71
CA LYS A 31 9.78 -19.10 -39.44
C LYS A 31 8.80 -18.71 -38.31
N LYS A 32 8.44 -17.43 -38.19
CA LYS A 32 7.46 -16.93 -37.21
C LYS A 32 6.07 -17.53 -37.45
N TRP A 33 5.63 -17.64 -38.71
CA TRP A 33 4.36 -18.29 -39.05
C TRP A 33 4.29 -19.77 -38.66
N LYS A 34 5.39 -20.51 -38.81
CA LYS A 34 5.46 -21.91 -38.36
C LYS A 34 5.23 -22.03 -36.84
N ILE A 35 5.84 -21.13 -36.06
CA ILE A 35 5.65 -21.06 -34.61
C ILE A 35 4.20 -20.69 -34.27
N ILE A 36 3.65 -19.65 -34.91
CA ILE A 36 2.26 -19.20 -34.72
C ILE A 36 1.28 -20.35 -34.99
N ASN A 37 1.41 -21.05 -36.12
CA ASN A 37 0.52 -22.15 -36.47
C ASN A 37 0.61 -23.32 -35.48
N SER A 38 1.81 -23.61 -34.96
CA SER A 38 2.00 -24.59 -33.90
C SER A 38 1.33 -24.19 -32.58
N ILE A 39 1.24 -22.90 -32.28
CA ILE A 39 0.50 -22.43 -31.09
C ILE A 39 -1.00 -22.53 -31.36
N LEU A 40 -1.47 -22.04 -32.52
CA LEU A 40 -2.88 -22.01 -32.89
C LEU A 40 -3.53 -23.40 -32.96
N SER A 41 -2.77 -24.45 -33.30
CA SER A 41 -3.29 -25.83 -33.27
C SER A 41 -3.64 -26.32 -31.86
N THR A 42 -3.11 -25.67 -30.82
CA THR A 42 -3.41 -25.98 -29.40
C THR A 42 -4.53 -25.11 -28.82
N LEU A 43 -5.19 -24.30 -29.66
CA LEU A 43 -6.21 -23.35 -29.20
C LEU A 43 -7.41 -24.10 -28.58
N PRO A 44 -7.80 -23.78 -27.33
CA PRO A 44 -9.00 -24.34 -26.75
C PRO A 44 -10.24 -23.94 -27.55
N THR A 45 -11.17 -24.90 -27.75
CA THR A 45 -12.38 -24.70 -28.55
C THR A 45 -13.46 -23.85 -27.86
N LYS A 46 -13.62 -24.00 -26.53
CA LYS A 46 -14.54 -23.21 -25.69
C LYS A 46 -13.85 -22.64 -24.46
N PRO A 47 -12.92 -21.71 -24.63
CA PRO A 47 -12.12 -21.23 -23.53
C PRO A 47 -12.88 -20.29 -22.59
N ASN A 48 -12.63 -20.46 -21.29
CA ASN A 48 -12.90 -19.43 -20.30
C ASN A 48 -11.86 -18.29 -20.45
N PRO A 49 -12.24 -17.01 -20.31
CA PRO A 49 -11.32 -15.87 -20.29
C PRO A 49 -10.04 -16.08 -19.45
N CYS A 50 -10.16 -16.68 -18.26
CA CYS A 50 -9.01 -16.95 -17.39
C CYS A 50 -8.08 -18.02 -17.98
N HIS A 51 -8.64 -19.03 -18.65
CA HIS A 51 -7.85 -20.09 -19.29
C HIS A 51 -7.11 -19.56 -20.52
N ILE A 52 -7.66 -18.58 -21.24
CA ILE A 52 -6.95 -17.95 -22.37
C ILE A 52 -5.71 -17.23 -21.91
N ALA A 53 -5.78 -16.42 -20.85
CA ALA A 53 -4.61 -15.72 -20.37
C ALA A 53 -3.48 -16.69 -19.98
N LYS A 54 -3.83 -17.79 -19.30
CA LYS A 54 -2.90 -18.86 -18.95
C LYS A 54 -2.36 -19.59 -20.18
N TRP A 55 -3.24 -19.96 -21.11
CA TRP A 55 -2.89 -20.64 -22.36
C TRP A 55 -1.95 -19.78 -23.21
N CYS A 56 -2.27 -18.51 -23.44
CA CYS A 56 -1.42 -17.57 -24.17
C CYS A 56 -0.03 -17.48 -23.55
N ASN A 57 0.07 -17.27 -22.23
CA ASN A 57 1.37 -17.20 -21.55
C ASN A 57 2.17 -18.50 -21.67
N LEU A 58 1.51 -19.63 -21.39
CA LEU A 58 2.18 -20.93 -21.32
C LEU A 58 2.63 -21.40 -22.70
N LYS A 59 1.72 -21.39 -23.69
CA LYS A 59 2.01 -21.91 -25.03
C LYS A 59 2.95 -21.03 -25.82
N VAL A 60 2.87 -19.71 -25.65
CA VAL A 60 3.87 -18.80 -26.24
C VAL A 60 5.25 -19.05 -25.61
N LYS A 61 5.34 -19.18 -24.28
CA LYS A 61 6.61 -19.47 -23.61
C LYS A 61 7.21 -20.82 -24.03
N GLU A 62 6.40 -21.87 -24.10
CA GLU A 62 6.83 -23.20 -24.53
C GLU A 62 7.33 -23.19 -25.98
N ALA A 63 6.56 -22.59 -26.90
CA ALA A 63 6.90 -22.55 -28.33
C ALA A 63 8.14 -21.69 -28.64
N LEU A 64 8.44 -20.70 -27.79
CA LEU A 64 9.58 -19.80 -27.95
C LEU A 64 10.81 -20.18 -27.14
N ALA A 65 10.75 -21.22 -26.31
CA ALA A 65 11.92 -21.68 -25.56
C ALA A 65 13.15 -21.96 -26.47
N PRO A 66 12.98 -22.52 -27.69
CA PRO A 66 14.09 -22.69 -28.65
C PRO A 66 14.44 -21.43 -29.46
N PHE A 67 13.67 -20.34 -29.34
CA PHE A 67 13.77 -19.13 -30.16
C PHE A 67 13.74 -17.87 -29.29
N SER A 68 14.67 -17.77 -28.35
CA SER A 68 14.73 -16.66 -27.39
C SER A 68 14.84 -15.29 -28.06
N GLU A 69 15.36 -15.23 -29.29
CA GLU A 69 15.49 -14.00 -30.08
C GLU A 69 14.14 -13.34 -30.40
N TYR A 70 13.04 -14.10 -30.43
CA TYR A 70 11.70 -13.56 -30.73
C TYR A 70 10.86 -13.25 -29.49
N LYS A 71 11.43 -13.42 -28.29
CA LYS A 71 10.67 -13.34 -27.04
C LYS A 71 10.00 -11.98 -26.85
N GLU A 72 10.73 -10.88 -27.07
CA GLU A 72 10.21 -9.53 -26.87
C GLU A 72 9.06 -9.20 -27.82
N GLU A 73 9.25 -9.45 -29.12
CA GLU A 73 8.21 -9.28 -30.14
C GLU A 73 6.96 -10.12 -29.82
N ALA A 74 7.17 -11.37 -29.41
CA ALA A 74 6.07 -12.27 -29.11
C ALA A 74 5.31 -11.87 -27.83
N ASP A 75 6.00 -11.35 -26.81
CA ASP A 75 5.36 -10.84 -25.60
C ASP A 75 4.47 -9.63 -25.92
N ILE A 76 4.92 -8.76 -26.83
CA ILE A 76 4.12 -7.62 -27.34
C ILE A 76 2.88 -8.13 -28.08
N ILE A 77 3.05 -9.00 -29.08
CA ILE A 77 1.95 -9.57 -29.86
C ILE A 77 0.96 -10.31 -28.95
N CYS A 78 1.46 -11.15 -28.05
CA CYS A 78 0.65 -11.95 -27.12
C CYS A 78 -0.22 -11.05 -26.22
N ARG A 79 0.32 -9.92 -25.78
CA ARG A 79 -0.41 -8.92 -24.98
C ARG A 79 -1.56 -8.30 -25.78
N GLU A 80 -1.30 -7.85 -27.01
CA GLU A 80 -2.33 -7.25 -27.87
C GLU A 80 -3.42 -8.27 -28.26
N VAL A 81 -3.02 -9.47 -28.70
CA VAL A 81 -3.93 -10.55 -29.10
C VAL A 81 -4.82 -10.97 -27.92
N ARG A 82 -4.26 -11.08 -26.72
CA ARG A 82 -5.04 -11.40 -25.51
C ARG A 82 -6.15 -10.38 -25.26
N LYS A 83 -5.89 -9.08 -25.43
CA LYS A 83 -6.91 -8.04 -25.24
C LYS A 83 -8.07 -8.22 -26.22
N GLU A 84 -7.78 -8.46 -27.49
CA GLU A 84 -8.80 -8.66 -28.53
C GLU A 84 -9.61 -9.94 -28.29
N ILE A 85 -8.96 -11.04 -27.90
CA ILE A 85 -9.68 -12.27 -27.55
C ILE A 85 -10.58 -12.08 -26.33
N LEU A 86 -10.08 -11.44 -25.26
CA LEU A 86 -10.87 -11.19 -24.07
C LEU A 86 -12.05 -10.25 -24.34
N TYR A 87 -11.87 -9.27 -25.23
CA TYR A 87 -12.96 -8.45 -25.73
C TYR A 87 -14.00 -9.31 -26.46
N PHE A 88 -13.58 -10.14 -27.41
CA PHE A 88 -14.48 -11.04 -28.15
C PHE A 88 -15.31 -11.94 -27.22
N LEU A 89 -14.67 -12.55 -26.22
CA LEU A 89 -15.35 -13.39 -25.23
C LEU A 89 -16.34 -12.62 -24.33
N ASN A 90 -16.18 -11.30 -24.21
CA ASN A 90 -17.04 -10.44 -23.40
C ASN A 90 -17.86 -9.45 -24.24
N GLU A 91 -17.92 -9.64 -25.56
CA GLU A 91 -18.45 -8.66 -26.51
C GLU A 91 -19.90 -8.27 -26.20
N GLU A 92 -20.75 -9.25 -25.86
CA GLU A 92 -22.14 -9.00 -25.47
C GLU A 92 -22.27 -8.09 -24.25
N GLU A 93 -21.39 -8.27 -23.27
CA GLU A 93 -21.37 -7.47 -22.05
C GLU A 93 -20.84 -6.06 -22.33
N PHE A 94 -19.83 -5.93 -23.20
CA PHE A 94 -19.36 -4.64 -23.71
C PHE A 94 -20.50 -3.91 -24.44
N SER A 95 -21.20 -4.56 -25.37
CA SER A 95 -22.32 -3.99 -26.11
C SER A 95 -23.47 -3.58 -25.20
N ARG A 96 -23.83 -4.43 -24.22
CA ARG A 96 -24.85 -4.12 -23.22
C ARG A 96 -24.51 -2.85 -22.43
N LEU A 97 -23.27 -2.75 -21.93
CA LEU A 97 -22.83 -1.56 -21.20
C LEU A 97 -22.71 -0.33 -22.12
N ALA A 98 -22.28 -0.48 -23.37
CA ALA A 98 -22.24 0.61 -24.35
C ALA A 98 -23.64 1.20 -24.56
N ASN A 99 -24.65 0.36 -24.73
CA ASN A 99 -26.05 0.79 -24.86
C ASN A 99 -26.53 1.50 -23.59
N LEU A 100 -26.22 0.94 -22.42
CA LEU A 100 -26.57 1.56 -21.14
C LEU A 100 -25.94 2.95 -20.96
N LEU A 101 -24.73 3.16 -21.47
CA LEU A 101 -24.07 4.47 -21.46
C LEU A 101 -24.79 5.47 -22.37
N LYS A 102 -25.23 5.03 -23.55
CA LYS A 102 -26.01 5.85 -24.50
C LYS A 102 -27.37 6.23 -23.90
N GLU A 103 -28.10 5.25 -23.37
CA GLU A 103 -29.41 5.44 -22.72
C GLU A 103 -29.34 6.42 -21.56
N LYS A 104 -28.36 6.25 -20.66
CA LYS A 104 -28.16 7.13 -19.50
C LYS A 104 -27.44 8.44 -19.83
N LYS A 105 -27.11 8.68 -21.11
CA LYS A 105 -26.33 9.84 -21.58
C LYS A 105 -25.02 10.06 -20.80
N ILE A 106 -24.38 8.96 -20.38
CA ILE A 106 -23.12 9.00 -19.61
C ILE A 106 -21.97 9.15 -20.60
N SER A 107 -21.48 10.37 -20.75
CA SER A 107 -20.35 10.68 -21.65
C SER A 107 -18.97 10.31 -21.10
N LYS A 108 -18.86 10.01 -19.79
CA LYS A 108 -17.57 9.80 -19.09
C LYS A 108 -17.66 8.70 -18.02
N PRO A 109 -17.80 7.42 -18.40
CA PRO A 109 -17.89 6.33 -17.41
C PRO A 109 -16.55 6.09 -16.70
N MET A 110 -16.60 5.92 -15.38
CA MET A 110 -15.41 5.57 -14.60
C MET A 110 -15.24 4.06 -14.49
N PRO A 111 -14.04 3.53 -14.19
CA PRO A 111 -13.85 2.13 -13.83
C PRO A 111 -14.83 1.62 -12.77
N GLN A 112 -15.13 2.45 -11.76
CA GLN A 112 -16.11 2.14 -10.73
C GLN A 112 -17.54 2.02 -11.28
N TRP A 113 -17.88 2.75 -12.34
CA TRP A 113 -19.17 2.60 -13.00
C TRP A 113 -19.28 1.22 -13.67
N ILE A 114 -18.23 0.78 -14.37
CA ILE A 114 -18.18 -0.57 -14.96
C ILE A 114 -18.30 -1.62 -13.84
N ARG A 115 -17.57 -1.44 -12.73
CA ARG A 115 -17.65 -2.32 -11.56
C ARG A 115 -19.08 -2.44 -11.02
N ASN A 116 -19.78 -1.31 -10.90
CA ASN A 116 -21.13 -1.26 -10.35
C ASN A 116 -22.19 -1.83 -11.31
N ASN A 117 -21.98 -1.75 -12.63
CA ASN A 117 -22.96 -2.21 -13.62
C ASN A 117 -22.64 -3.60 -14.19
N SER A 118 -21.40 -4.07 -14.07
CA SER A 118 -20.94 -5.40 -14.46
C SER A 118 -19.63 -5.78 -13.74
N TYR A 119 -19.77 -6.34 -12.53
CA TYR A 119 -18.61 -6.75 -11.74
C TYR A 119 -17.77 -7.83 -12.43
N ALA A 120 -18.42 -8.77 -13.13
CA ALA A 120 -17.75 -9.82 -13.88
C ALA A 120 -16.86 -9.26 -15.00
N LEU A 121 -17.37 -8.30 -15.78
CA LEU A 121 -16.58 -7.63 -16.81
C LEU A 121 -15.41 -6.86 -16.20
N TYR A 122 -15.66 -6.13 -15.10
CA TYR A 122 -14.61 -5.41 -14.39
C TYR A 122 -13.48 -6.32 -13.93
N LEU A 123 -13.76 -7.52 -13.43
CA LEU A 123 -12.74 -8.51 -13.08
C LEU A 123 -11.98 -9.02 -14.30
N SER A 124 -12.66 -9.26 -15.43
CA SER A 124 -12.03 -9.64 -16.70
C SER A 124 -11.06 -8.56 -17.18
N ILE A 125 -11.51 -7.29 -17.16
CA ILE A 125 -10.71 -6.10 -17.46
C ILE A 125 -9.47 -6.03 -16.57
N LYS A 126 -9.69 -6.07 -15.25
CA LYS A 126 -8.62 -5.98 -14.24
C LYS A 126 -7.57 -7.06 -14.43
N ARG A 127 -7.94 -8.28 -14.83
CA ARG A 127 -7.00 -9.40 -14.94
C ARG A 127 -6.26 -9.40 -16.27
N GLY A 128 -6.97 -9.19 -17.38
CA GLY A 128 -6.46 -9.55 -18.70
C GLY A 128 -6.15 -8.40 -19.65
N PHE A 129 -6.67 -7.19 -19.40
CA PHE A 129 -6.47 -6.05 -20.29
C PHE A 129 -5.28 -5.24 -19.81
N ARG A 130 -4.07 -5.65 -20.19
CA ARG A 130 -2.81 -5.08 -19.69
C ARG A 130 -2.10 -4.23 -20.74
N ASN A 131 -1.52 -3.12 -20.31
CA ASN A 131 -0.61 -2.30 -21.13
C ASN A 131 0.86 -2.77 -20.98
N ALA A 132 1.80 -2.05 -21.59
CA ALA A 132 3.23 -2.36 -21.50
C ALA A 132 3.78 -2.34 -20.07
N ASP A 133 3.28 -1.43 -19.23
CA ASP A 133 3.67 -1.28 -17.83
C ASP A 133 2.96 -2.26 -16.89
N ASN A 134 2.25 -3.26 -17.42
CA ASN A 134 1.42 -4.21 -16.68
C ASN A 134 0.24 -3.56 -15.90
N GLY A 135 -0.04 -2.28 -16.15
CA GLY A 135 -1.25 -1.58 -15.73
C GLY A 135 -2.48 -2.01 -16.54
N ILE A 136 -3.68 -1.59 -16.12
CA ILE A 136 -4.89 -1.87 -16.89
C ILE A 136 -4.94 -0.97 -18.12
N ASP A 137 -5.10 -1.55 -19.31
CA ASP A 137 -5.25 -0.83 -20.58
C ASP A 137 -6.68 -0.30 -20.74
N TRP A 138 -6.99 0.71 -19.93
CA TRP A 138 -8.28 1.40 -19.99
C TRP A 138 -8.52 2.11 -21.32
N LYS A 139 -7.44 2.48 -22.04
CA LYS A 139 -7.55 3.05 -23.38
C LYS A 139 -8.24 2.07 -24.31
N PHE A 140 -7.71 0.86 -24.42
CA PHE A 140 -8.33 -0.20 -25.20
C PHE A 140 -9.79 -0.45 -24.78
N VAL A 141 -10.05 -0.54 -23.47
CA VAL A 141 -11.41 -0.79 -22.96
C VAL A 141 -12.39 0.30 -23.37
N PHE A 142 -12.02 1.58 -23.25
CA PHE A 142 -12.91 2.70 -23.59
C PHE A 142 -13.04 2.95 -25.09
N ASP A 143 -11.99 2.69 -25.87
CA ASP A 143 -12.06 2.72 -27.33
C ASP A 143 -13.10 1.71 -27.84
N LYS A 144 -13.21 0.54 -27.20
CA LYS A 144 -14.24 -0.48 -27.53
C LYS A 144 -15.66 -0.10 -27.12
N PHE A 145 -15.85 0.89 -26.24
CA PHE A 145 -17.16 1.44 -25.92
C PHE A 145 -17.60 2.56 -26.89
N ASP A 146 -16.76 2.93 -27.87
CA ASP A 146 -17.00 4.03 -28.82
C ASP A 146 -17.20 5.39 -28.13
N ILE A 147 -16.42 5.65 -27.07
CA ILE A 147 -16.53 6.89 -26.27
C ILE A 147 -15.44 7.87 -26.70
N GLN A 148 -15.76 8.74 -27.67
CA GLN A 148 -14.83 9.75 -28.20
C GLN A 148 -14.37 10.81 -27.17
N LYS A 149 -15.16 11.07 -26.12
CA LYS A 149 -14.91 12.14 -25.13
C LYS A 149 -14.43 11.63 -23.76
N PHE A 150 -13.74 10.51 -23.73
CA PHE A 150 -13.12 10.04 -22.51
C PHE A 150 -11.90 10.92 -22.14
N SER A 151 -11.99 11.66 -21.04
CA SER A 151 -10.85 12.43 -20.54
C SER A 151 -9.87 11.51 -19.82
N TYR A 152 -8.88 11.05 -20.57
CA TYR A 152 -7.71 10.32 -20.04
C TYR A 152 -7.06 11.04 -18.84
N ARG A 153 -7.22 12.37 -18.70
CA ARG A 153 -6.76 13.14 -17.54
C ARG A 153 -7.32 12.65 -16.20
N ARG A 154 -8.49 11.99 -16.15
CA ARG A 154 -9.03 11.41 -14.89
C ARG A 154 -8.54 9.99 -14.61
N LEU A 155 -8.09 9.22 -15.61
CA LEU A 155 -7.38 7.94 -15.38
C LEU A 155 -5.97 8.14 -14.86
N ILE A 156 -5.35 9.30 -15.13
CA ILE A 156 -4.07 9.71 -14.49
C ILE A 156 -4.19 9.69 -12.96
N LYS A 157 -5.41 9.82 -12.40
CA LYS A 157 -5.67 9.64 -10.96
C LYS A 157 -5.46 8.19 -10.48
N TYR A 158 -5.37 7.19 -11.37
CA TYR A 158 -5.26 5.77 -11.06
C TYR A 158 -4.06 5.07 -11.72
N GLY A 159 -3.28 5.79 -12.52
CA GLY A 159 -2.14 5.26 -13.27
C GLY A 159 -1.51 6.38 -14.08
N GLY A 160 -0.82 7.29 -13.41
CA GLY A 160 0.04 8.24 -14.07
C GLY A 160 1.30 7.54 -14.56
N ASP A 161 1.72 7.88 -15.77
CA ASP A 161 3.07 7.62 -16.28
C ASP A 161 4.10 8.11 -15.25
N LYS A 162 4.94 7.19 -14.77
CA LYS A 162 5.94 7.48 -13.73
C LYS A 162 6.84 8.62 -14.17
N ASP A 163 7.24 8.66 -15.43
CA ASP A 163 8.22 9.63 -15.92
C ASP A 163 7.61 11.02 -16.03
N LYS A 164 6.31 11.12 -16.36
CA LYS A 164 5.58 12.40 -16.30
C LYS A 164 5.41 12.91 -14.87
N ILE A 165 5.20 12.02 -13.90
CA ILE A 165 5.09 12.41 -12.50
C ILE A 165 6.44 12.94 -12.00
N ILE A 166 7.52 12.21 -12.29
CA ILE A 166 8.88 12.64 -11.95
C ILE A 166 9.20 13.97 -12.62
N LYS A 167 8.90 14.15 -13.92
CA LYS A 167 9.11 15.43 -14.60
C LYS A 167 8.38 16.59 -13.92
N ARG A 168 7.10 16.41 -13.56
CA ARG A 168 6.34 17.45 -12.84
C ARG A 168 6.91 17.74 -11.45
N LEU A 169 7.47 16.74 -10.78
CA LEU A 169 8.15 16.93 -9.50
C LEU A 169 9.46 17.69 -9.70
N SER A 170 10.28 17.32 -10.69
CA SER A 170 11.48 18.08 -11.06
C SER A 170 11.14 19.53 -11.39
N ASP A 171 10.15 19.78 -12.25
CA ASP A 171 9.72 21.14 -12.61
C ASP A 171 9.29 21.97 -11.38
N LEU A 172 8.60 21.34 -10.42
CA LEU A 172 8.21 21.97 -9.16
C LEU A 172 9.44 22.29 -8.29
N LEU A 173 10.40 21.37 -8.21
CA LEU A 173 11.64 21.55 -7.44
C LEU A 173 12.54 22.62 -8.06
N GLU A 174 12.68 22.67 -9.38
CA GLU A 174 13.41 23.75 -10.07
C GLU A 174 12.76 25.11 -9.80
N LYS A 175 11.43 25.17 -9.91
CA LYS A 175 10.69 26.43 -9.76
C LYS A 175 10.80 27.00 -8.35
N GLU A 176 10.61 26.18 -7.32
CA GLU A 176 10.59 26.63 -5.93
C GLU A 176 11.99 26.60 -5.29
N ASN A 177 12.94 25.86 -5.89
CA ASN A 177 14.31 25.63 -5.43
C ASN A 177 14.47 25.50 -3.90
N PRO A 178 13.76 24.55 -3.26
CA PRO A 178 13.78 24.47 -1.81
C PRO A 178 15.18 24.08 -1.30
N PRO A 179 15.59 24.55 -0.10
CA PRO A 179 16.80 24.07 0.56
C PRO A 179 16.66 22.58 0.95
N PHE A 180 15.44 22.14 1.27
CA PHE A 180 15.08 20.75 1.55
C PHE A 180 13.62 20.50 1.18
N PHE A 181 13.29 19.28 0.76
CA PHE A 181 11.91 18.88 0.50
C PHE A 181 11.60 17.49 1.08
N SER A 182 10.30 17.25 1.29
CA SER A 182 9.75 16.06 1.94
C SER A 182 8.36 15.78 1.35
N PRO A 183 7.71 14.62 1.65
CA PRO A 183 6.34 14.36 1.20
C PRO A 183 5.38 15.50 1.61
N ASN A 184 5.46 15.94 2.86
CA ASN A 184 4.64 17.05 3.38
C ASN A 184 4.91 18.38 2.66
N TRP A 185 6.16 18.63 2.26
CA TRP A 185 6.48 19.81 1.47
C TRP A 185 5.78 19.75 0.11
N ILE A 186 5.82 18.59 -0.56
CA ILE A 186 5.16 18.39 -1.86
C ILE A 186 3.65 18.52 -1.70
N GLU A 187 3.04 17.96 -0.65
CA GLU A 187 1.61 18.09 -0.39
C GLU A 187 1.16 19.56 -0.28
N ARG A 188 1.94 20.39 0.44
CA ARG A 188 1.64 21.82 0.63
C ARG A 188 1.74 22.63 -0.66
N HIS A 189 2.75 22.35 -1.49
CA HIS A 189 2.98 23.11 -2.73
C HIS A 189 2.16 22.56 -3.90
N ASN A 190 1.90 21.25 -3.91
CA ASN A 190 1.14 20.57 -4.95
C ASN A 190 0.50 19.26 -4.45
N GLY A 191 -0.60 19.38 -3.70
CA GLY A 191 -1.34 18.22 -3.17
C GLY A 191 -1.90 17.27 -4.24
N SER A 192 -2.07 17.71 -5.50
CA SER A 192 -2.40 16.80 -6.61
C SER A 192 -1.23 15.91 -6.99
N LEU A 193 0.00 16.43 -6.94
CA LEU A 193 1.22 15.70 -7.27
C LEU A 193 1.55 14.69 -6.18
N ASP A 194 1.46 15.09 -4.91
CA ASP A 194 1.61 14.19 -3.76
C ASP A 194 0.65 12.98 -3.86
N LYS A 195 -0.64 13.23 -4.12
CA LYS A 195 -1.63 12.16 -4.34
C LYS A 195 -1.27 11.26 -5.52
N GLN A 196 -0.73 11.80 -6.61
CA GLN A 196 -0.30 10.99 -7.76
C GLN A 196 0.91 10.11 -7.41
N ILE A 197 1.87 10.64 -6.67
CA ILE A 197 3.01 9.90 -6.17
C ILE A 197 2.53 8.76 -5.25
N GLY A 198 1.65 9.05 -4.29
CA GLY A 198 1.12 8.04 -3.37
C GLY A 198 0.36 6.92 -4.07
N ILE A 199 -0.33 7.19 -5.19
CA ILE A 199 -1.06 6.17 -5.95
C ILE A 199 -0.13 5.36 -6.86
N VAL A 200 0.75 6.02 -7.63
CA VAL A 200 1.56 5.36 -8.67
C VAL A 200 2.81 4.70 -8.08
N PHE A 201 3.47 5.37 -7.15
CA PHE A 201 4.66 4.85 -6.47
C PHE A 201 4.29 4.13 -5.17
N LYS A 202 3.01 4.08 -4.76
CA LYS A 202 2.56 3.44 -3.51
C LYS A 202 3.27 3.99 -2.26
N ASN A 203 3.61 5.28 -2.27
CA ASN A 203 4.46 5.94 -1.26
C ASN A 203 5.89 5.37 -1.13
N ASP A 204 6.38 4.63 -2.13
CA ASP A 204 7.77 4.23 -2.27
C ASP A 204 8.60 5.44 -2.73
N TRP A 205 9.03 6.23 -1.76
CA TRP A 205 9.82 7.44 -2.04
C TRP A 205 11.23 7.11 -2.50
N ASP A 206 11.79 5.95 -2.16
CA ASP A 206 13.12 5.55 -2.65
C ASP A 206 13.08 5.38 -4.19
N GLN A 207 11.99 4.82 -4.70
CA GLN A 207 11.73 4.76 -6.14
C GLN A 207 11.50 6.14 -6.78
N VAL A 208 10.89 7.08 -6.06
CA VAL A 208 10.68 8.45 -6.57
C VAL A 208 12.01 9.19 -6.65
N ILE A 209 12.79 9.17 -5.57
CA ILE A 209 14.05 9.91 -5.46
C ILE A 209 15.10 9.34 -6.41
N SER A 210 15.22 8.02 -6.54
CA SER A 210 16.16 7.40 -7.48
C SER A 210 15.94 7.81 -8.95
N ARG A 211 14.76 8.32 -9.31
CA ARG A 211 14.45 8.84 -10.65
C ARG A 211 14.65 10.34 -10.82
N LEU A 212 14.87 11.09 -9.74
CA LEU A 212 15.20 12.51 -9.81
C LEU A 212 16.69 12.72 -10.10
N ASP A 213 17.05 13.92 -10.54
CA ASP A 213 18.46 14.31 -10.67
C ASP A 213 19.17 14.27 -9.31
N LYS A 214 20.45 13.90 -9.34
CA LYS A 214 21.28 13.72 -8.14
C LYS A 214 21.30 14.93 -7.20
N LYS A 215 21.21 16.15 -7.75
CA LYS A 215 21.15 17.40 -6.95
C LYS A 215 19.95 17.48 -6.00
N TRP A 216 18.86 16.77 -6.30
CA TRP A 216 17.68 16.69 -5.46
C TRP A 216 17.78 15.58 -4.41
N HIS A 217 18.67 14.61 -4.58
CA HIS A 217 18.83 13.51 -3.62
C HIS A 217 19.32 14.05 -2.28
N ASP A 218 20.33 14.92 -2.29
CA ASP A 218 20.93 15.49 -1.07
C ASP A 218 19.97 16.44 -0.32
N LYS A 219 19.00 17.00 -1.03
CA LYS A 219 17.96 17.89 -0.49
C LYS A 219 16.72 17.13 0.01
N TRP A 220 16.62 15.82 -0.25
CA TRP A 220 15.51 15.01 0.21
C TRP A 220 15.58 14.77 1.72
N ARG A 221 14.43 14.89 2.40
CA ARG A 221 14.27 14.55 3.82
C ARG A 221 13.06 13.63 3.97
N TYR A 222 13.33 12.34 4.17
CA TYR A 222 12.30 11.33 4.35
C TYR A 222 11.72 11.41 5.76
N LYS A 223 10.45 11.84 5.85
CA LYS A 223 9.76 12.22 7.10
C LYS A 223 10.50 13.36 7.79
N GLY A 224 9.79 14.16 8.58
CA GLY A 224 10.41 15.31 9.26
C GLY A 224 11.70 14.82 9.93
N ALA A 225 12.84 15.45 9.62
CA ALA A 225 14.06 15.20 10.37
C ALA A 225 13.62 15.25 11.83
N VAL A 226 13.85 14.16 12.56
CA VAL A 226 13.62 14.15 14.01
C VAL A 226 14.35 15.39 14.48
N LYS A 227 13.62 16.38 15.02
CA LYS A 227 14.25 17.59 15.54
C LYS A 227 15.43 17.11 16.37
N GLU A 228 16.62 17.66 16.15
CA GLU A 228 17.72 17.39 17.06
C GLU A 228 17.28 17.90 18.43
N VAL A 229 16.88 16.96 19.29
CA VAL A 229 16.37 17.26 20.62
C VAL A 229 17.54 17.17 21.57
N ASN A 230 17.88 18.30 22.18
CA ASN A 230 18.89 18.35 23.24
C ASN A 230 18.27 17.79 24.52
N PHE A 231 18.65 16.56 24.85
CA PHE A 231 18.11 15.86 26.01
C PHE A 231 18.59 16.48 27.34
N TYR A 232 17.66 16.72 28.27
CA TYR A 232 17.94 17.22 29.61
C TYR A 232 17.19 16.43 30.69
N LYS A 233 17.72 16.45 31.92
CA LYS A 233 17.11 15.80 33.10
C LYS A 233 16.34 16.82 33.95
N GLY A 234 15.21 17.30 33.44
CA GLY A 234 14.36 18.30 34.11
C GLY A 234 13.49 17.73 35.23
N THR A 235 14.07 17.49 36.41
CA THR A 235 13.37 16.88 37.57
C THR A 235 12.19 17.72 38.06
N SER A 236 12.34 19.05 38.17
CA SER A 236 11.28 19.93 38.67
C SER A 236 10.05 19.97 37.74
N GLU A 237 10.28 20.05 36.43
CA GLU A 237 9.22 19.98 35.42
C GLU A 237 8.51 18.63 35.45
N PHE A 238 9.28 17.53 35.49
CA PHE A 238 8.72 16.19 35.56
C PHE A 238 7.87 16.01 36.83
N ARG A 239 8.36 16.48 38.00
CA ARG A 239 7.60 16.45 39.26
C ARG A 239 6.30 17.25 39.17
N ARG A 240 6.31 18.40 38.48
CA ARG A 240 5.11 19.20 38.25
C ARG A 240 4.08 18.44 37.41
N LEU A 241 4.51 17.75 36.36
CA LEU A 241 3.63 16.89 35.54
C LEU A 241 3.07 15.71 36.33
N VAL A 242 3.92 15.01 37.08
CA VAL A 242 3.52 13.91 37.97
C VAL A 242 2.50 14.38 39.01
N LYS A 243 2.72 15.54 39.63
CA LYS A 243 1.80 16.13 40.59
C LYS A 243 0.48 16.55 39.94
N LYS A 244 0.53 17.14 38.74
CA LYS A 244 -0.66 17.53 37.96
C LYS A 244 -1.59 16.33 37.71
N HIS A 245 -1.00 15.17 37.41
CA HIS A 245 -1.73 13.95 37.03
C HIS A 245 -1.73 12.87 38.11
N GLN A 246 -1.44 13.20 39.38
CA GLN A 246 -1.14 12.22 40.43
C GLN A 246 -2.19 11.10 40.56
N HIS A 247 -3.47 11.45 40.45
CA HIS A 247 -4.58 10.49 40.56
C HIS A 247 -4.92 9.77 39.26
N GLU A 248 -4.31 10.17 38.14
CA GLU A 248 -4.61 9.67 36.79
C GLU A 248 -3.41 8.95 36.17
N LEU A 249 -2.22 8.98 36.79
CA LEU A 249 -1.02 8.32 36.28
C LEU A 249 -1.19 6.81 36.08
N TYR A 250 -2.03 6.15 36.89
CA TYR A 250 -2.32 4.73 36.73
C TYR A 250 -2.92 4.42 35.34
N THR A 251 -3.60 5.40 34.73
CA THR A 251 -4.23 5.24 33.41
C THR A 251 -3.21 5.01 32.30
N LEU A 252 -1.94 5.41 32.48
CA LEU A 252 -0.87 5.09 31.53
C LEU A 252 -0.56 3.59 31.45
N TYR A 253 -0.89 2.82 32.49
CA TYR A 253 -0.61 1.39 32.59
C TYR A 253 -1.87 0.53 32.41
N ALA A 254 -2.99 0.95 32.99
CA ALA A 254 -4.25 0.20 32.93
C ALA A 254 -5.46 1.13 32.76
N CYS A 255 -6.42 0.74 31.93
CA CYS A 255 -7.69 1.45 31.78
C CYS A 255 -8.84 0.49 32.15
N LEU A 256 -9.63 0.85 33.16
CA LEU A 256 -10.75 0.03 33.61
C LEU A 256 -12.02 0.32 32.80
N ASN A 257 -12.13 1.52 32.25
CA ASN A 257 -13.33 1.96 31.53
C ASN A 257 -13.01 2.94 30.38
N LYS A 258 -14.05 3.43 29.69
CA LYS A 258 -13.91 4.39 28.57
C LYS A 258 -13.43 5.77 29.01
N GLU A 259 -13.72 6.18 30.24
CA GLU A 259 -13.27 7.46 30.79
C GLU A 259 -11.76 7.42 31.05
N ASP A 260 -11.25 6.32 31.61
CA ASP A 260 -9.81 6.09 31.81
C ASP A 260 -9.06 6.14 30.49
N LYS A 261 -9.62 5.60 29.39
CA LYS A 261 -9.00 5.69 28.06
C LYS A 261 -8.87 7.14 27.58
N ARG A 262 -9.82 8.01 27.93
CA ARG A 262 -9.75 9.44 27.61
C ARG A 262 -8.70 10.14 28.48
N LYS A 263 -8.70 9.87 29.78
CA LYS A 263 -7.70 10.38 30.73
C LYS A 263 -6.29 9.95 30.34
N ARG A 264 -6.09 8.67 30.01
CA ARG A 264 -4.84 8.09 29.50
C ARG A 264 -4.27 8.92 28.36
N ASN A 265 -5.10 9.25 27.37
CA ASN A 265 -4.65 10.07 26.23
C ASN A 265 -4.26 11.48 26.68
N LEU A 266 -5.05 12.15 27.52
CA LEU A 266 -4.73 13.50 28.03
C LEU A 266 -3.42 13.52 28.82
N VAL A 267 -3.24 12.57 29.76
CA VAL A 267 -2.01 12.41 30.53
C VAL A 267 -0.83 12.16 29.60
N ALA A 268 -0.96 11.24 28.65
CA ALA A 268 0.10 10.93 27.69
C ALA A 268 0.51 12.15 26.85
N LEU A 269 -0.45 12.97 26.38
CA LEU A 269 -0.16 14.16 25.58
C LEU A 269 0.72 15.19 26.34
N ASP A 270 0.47 15.40 27.63
CA ASP A 270 1.29 16.30 28.46
C ASP A 270 2.73 15.78 28.62
N PHE A 271 2.91 14.47 28.84
CA PHE A 271 4.25 13.88 28.89
C PHE A 271 4.94 13.87 27.52
N ILE A 272 4.18 13.69 26.43
CA ILE A 272 4.70 13.73 25.06
C ILE A 272 5.23 15.13 24.76
N ALA A 273 4.52 16.18 25.15
CA ALA A 273 4.97 17.57 24.98
C ALA A 273 6.34 17.79 25.65
N ALA A 274 6.48 17.42 26.93
CA ALA A 274 7.75 17.54 27.63
C ALA A 274 8.86 16.64 27.04
N ALA A 275 8.52 15.43 26.60
CA ALA A 275 9.48 14.54 25.93
C ALA A 275 9.96 15.09 24.59
N GLN A 276 9.07 15.72 23.81
CA GLN A 276 9.38 16.38 22.54
C GLN A 276 10.27 17.61 22.73
N GLU A 277 10.19 18.29 23.88
CA GLU A 277 11.09 19.38 24.27
C GLU A 277 12.46 18.88 24.77
N GLY A 278 12.58 17.60 25.13
CA GLY A 278 13.85 16.95 25.50
C GLY A 278 13.93 16.44 26.93
N ASN A 279 12.84 16.46 27.69
CA ASN A 279 12.83 15.94 29.05
C ASN A 279 12.98 14.40 29.06
N LEU A 280 14.16 13.91 29.47
CA LEU A 280 14.49 12.48 29.49
C LEU A 280 13.61 11.67 30.46
N LEU A 281 13.17 12.27 31.57
CA LEU A 281 12.35 11.56 32.56
C LEU A 281 10.95 11.30 32.02
N SER A 282 10.37 12.31 31.36
CA SER A 282 9.09 12.17 30.65
C SER A 282 9.18 11.14 29.54
N LEU A 283 10.25 11.17 28.74
CA LEU A 283 10.47 10.19 27.67
C LEU A 283 10.57 8.76 28.22
N ASN A 284 11.37 8.53 29.27
CA ASN A 284 11.54 7.19 29.83
C ASN A 284 10.22 6.65 30.41
N LEU A 285 9.47 7.47 31.16
CA LEU A 285 8.15 7.09 31.68
C LEU A 285 7.20 6.67 30.54
N LEU A 286 7.18 7.42 29.44
CA LEU A 286 6.36 7.08 28.27
C LEU A 286 6.83 5.81 27.59
N LEU A 287 8.14 5.62 27.40
CA LEU A 287 8.66 4.40 26.77
C LEU A 287 8.27 3.17 27.56
N ASP A 288 8.43 3.21 28.89
CA ASP A 288 8.14 2.06 29.74
C ASP A 288 6.62 1.78 29.80
N SER A 289 5.78 2.80 29.97
CA SER A 289 4.32 2.62 30.01
C SER A 289 3.71 2.18 28.66
N LEU A 290 4.19 2.74 27.54
CA LEU A 290 3.72 2.36 26.22
C LEU A 290 4.20 0.97 25.81
N GLN A 291 5.42 0.58 26.20
CA GLN A 291 5.93 -0.78 26.01
C GLN A 291 5.02 -1.80 26.71
N LEU A 292 4.66 -1.56 27.96
CA LEU A 292 3.71 -2.40 28.70
C LEU A 292 2.33 -2.43 28.03
N THR A 293 1.84 -1.28 27.56
CA THR A 293 0.56 -1.21 26.83
C THR A 293 0.59 -2.09 25.58
N VAL A 294 1.68 -2.05 24.82
CA VAL A 294 1.85 -2.84 23.60
C VAL A 294 1.93 -4.34 23.91
N TRP A 295 2.52 -4.74 25.05
CA TRP A 295 2.52 -6.15 25.47
C TRP A 295 1.18 -6.65 26.00
N ALA A 296 0.41 -5.79 26.67
CA ALA A 296 -0.87 -6.15 27.28
C ALA A 296 -2.03 -6.18 26.27
N GLU A 297 -2.04 -5.29 25.27
CA GLU A 297 -3.12 -5.19 24.30
C GLU A 297 -2.90 -6.17 23.12
N GLU A 298 -3.84 -7.11 22.90
CA GLU A 298 -3.77 -8.13 21.84
C GLU A 298 -3.57 -7.57 20.43
N ASP A 299 -4.07 -6.35 20.20
CA ASP A 299 -3.93 -5.59 18.96
C ASP A 299 -2.46 -5.42 18.50
N TYR A 300 -1.48 -5.64 19.39
CA TYR A 300 -0.07 -5.51 19.07
C TYR A 300 0.76 -6.80 19.22
N ASN A 301 0.11 -7.96 19.27
CA ASN A 301 0.79 -9.26 19.45
C ASN A 301 1.97 -9.49 18.48
N GLY A 302 1.95 -8.89 17.28
CA GLY A 302 3.05 -8.96 16.31
C GLY A 302 4.37 -8.29 16.73
N TRP A 303 4.43 -7.61 17.88
CA TRP A 303 5.64 -6.95 18.40
C TRP A 303 6.27 -7.64 19.61
N ARG A 304 5.68 -8.73 20.14
CA ARG A 304 6.16 -9.38 21.39
C ARG A 304 7.65 -9.75 21.35
N ASP A 305 8.13 -10.23 20.21
CA ASP A 305 9.52 -10.69 20.04
C ASP A 305 10.48 -9.60 19.57
N PHE A 306 10.00 -8.39 19.28
CA PHE A 306 10.77 -7.30 18.66
C PHE A 306 10.97 -6.13 19.63
N THR A 307 11.44 -6.42 20.86
CA THR A 307 11.45 -5.45 21.96
C THR A 307 12.26 -4.18 21.67
N VAL A 308 13.45 -4.32 21.06
CA VAL A 308 14.33 -3.19 20.75
C VAL A 308 13.73 -2.33 19.65
N GLU A 309 13.27 -2.95 18.57
CA GLU A 309 12.66 -2.29 17.42
C GLU A 309 11.34 -1.61 17.82
N MET A 310 10.55 -2.27 18.66
CA MET A 310 9.31 -1.73 19.22
C MET A 310 9.59 -0.46 20.03
N ARG A 311 10.57 -0.50 20.94
CA ARG A 311 10.93 0.65 21.77
C ARG A 311 11.39 1.83 20.91
N GLU A 312 12.20 1.59 19.88
CA GLU A 312 12.60 2.63 18.92
C GLU A 312 11.43 3.17 18.09
N LYS A 313 10.47 2.31 17.72
CA LYS A 313 9.25 2.74 17.02
C LYS A 313 8.36 3.60 17.90
N ILE A 314 8.15 3.21 19.16
CA ILE A 314 7.43 4.01 20.16
C ILE A 314 8.11 5.37 20.33
N LYS A 315 9.44 5.39 20.53
CA LYS A 315 10.23 6.62 20.63
C LYS A 315 10.01 7.53 19.43
N ARG A 316 10.11 7.00 18.20
CA ARG A 316 9.85 7.76 16.97
C ARG A 316 8.41 8.27 16.92
N SER A 317 7.43 7.46 17.32
CA SER A 317 6.03 7.89 17.38
C SER A 317 5.83 9.05 18.35
N ILE A 318 6.50 9.05 19.51
CA ILE A 318 6.48 10.19 20.45
C ILE A 318 6.98 11.46 19.75
N PHE A 319 8.11 11.43 19.07
CA PHE A 319 8.69 12.62 18.42
C PHE A 319 7.98 13.08 17.15
N LEU A 320 7.30 12.17 16.44
CA LEU A 320 6.61 12.47 15.18
C LEU A 320 5.13 12.81 15.37
N PHE A 321 4.58 12.65 16.58
CA PHE A 321 3.20 12.98 16.86
C PHE A 321 2.99 14.50 16.86
N ASP A 322 2.05 14.97 16.03
CA ASP A 322 1.69 16.39 15.97
C ASP A 322 0.64 16.69 17.04
N LEU A 323 1.06 17.34 18.14
CA LEU A 323 0.18 17.69 19.26
C LEU A 323 -0.96 18.65 18.86
N LEU A 324 -0.80 19.44 17.79
CA LEU A 324 -1.81 20.42 17.36
C LEU A 324 -2.85 19.82 16.42
N LYS A 325 -2.51 18.74 15.71
CA LYS A 325 -3.37 18.12 14.70
C LYS A 325 -3.81 16.70 15.05
N GLY A 326 -3.18 16.08 16.02
CA GLY A 326 -3.42 14.70 16.41
C GLY A 326 -4.51 14.59 17.46
N ASP A 327 -5.60 13.88 17.13
CA ASP A 327 -6.70 13.70 18.08
C ASP A 327 -6.33 12.74 19.24
N ASN A 328 -5.72 11.61 18.91
CA ASN A 328 -5.44 10.54 19.87
C ASN A 328 -4.12 9.84 19.57
N PHE A 329 -3.20 9.91 20.54
CA PHE A 329 -1.86 9.36 20.41
C PHE A 329 -1.86 7.83 20.30
N TYR A 330 -2.68 7.14 21.09
CA TYR A 330 -2.75 5.67 21.07
C TYR A 330 -3.25 5.14 19.73
N ASN A 331 -4.24 5.80 19.12
CA ASN A 331 -4.70 5.47 17.77
C ASN A 331 -3.60 5.69 16.71
N TYR A 332 -2.82 6.77 16.85
CA TYR A 332 -1.68 7.03 15.99
C TYR A 332 -0.59 5.96 16.17
N LEU A 333 -0.25 5.61 17.41
CA LEU A 333 0.72 4.58 17.76
C LEU A 333 0.28 3.23 17.21
N ARG A 334 -0.98 2.83 17.41
CA ARG A 334 -1.59 1.61 16.85
C ARG A 334 -1.42 1.52 15.35
N ARG A 335 -1.83 2.56 14.61
CA ARG A 335 -1.68 2.59 13.14
C ARG A 335 -0.22 2.48 12.72
N THR A 336 0.68 3.16 13.43
CA THR A 336 2.11 3.17 13.11
C THR A 336 2.76 1.81 13.34
N LEU A 337 2.45 1.17 14.46
CA LEU A 337 2.95 -0.16 14.83
C LEU A 337 2.38 -1.25 13.93
N LEU A 338 1.06 -1.26 13.68
CA LEU A 338 0.43 -2.21 12.76
C LEU A 338 1.01 -2.12 11.35
N THR A 339 1.19 -0.90 10.83
CA THR A 339 1.78 -0.70 9.50
C THR A 339 3.24 -1.15 9.46
N SER A 340 3.98 -0.93 10.54
CA SER A 340 5.39 -1.32 10.64
C SER A 340 5.57 -2.84 10.85
N CYS A 341 4.54 -3.57 11.31
CA CYS A 341 4.53 -5.02 11.40
C CYS A 341 4.29 -5.74 10.07
N LEU A 342 3.66 -5.09 9.08
CA LEU A 342 3.30 -5.76 7.82
C LEU A 342 4.49 -6.42 7.09
N PRO A 343 5.71 -5.82 7.06
CA PRO A 343 6.89 -6.49 6.52
C PRO A 343 7.41 -7.64 7.40
N LEU A 344 7.21 -7.56 8.73
CA LEU A 344 7.65 -8.57 9.70
C LEU A 344 6.74 -9.82 9.67
N GLN A 345 5.45 -9.64 9.42
CA GLN A 345 4.49 -10.73 9.24
C GLN A 345 4.78 -11.59 7.99
N GLY A 346 5.52 -11.06 7.01
CA GLY A 346 6.01 -11.82 5.86
C GLY A 346 7.11 -12.85 6.21
N ILE A 347 7.73 -12.73 7.39
CA ILE A 347 8.82 -13.61 7.83
C ILE A 347 8.26 -14.85 8.56
N HIS A 348 7.11 -14.72 9.24
CA HIS A 348 6.46 -15.85 9.93
C HIS A 348 5.46 -16.64 9.07
N ALA A 349 5.23 -16.26 7.81
CA ALA A 349 4.30 -16.94 6.91
C ALA A 349 4.85 -18.25 6.27
N PHE A 350 5.95 -18.80 6.80
CA PHE A 350 6.43 -20.14 6.45
C PHE A 350 6.61 -21.01 7.70
N SER A 351 5.50 -21.43 8.31
CA SER A 351 5.38 -22.79 8.83
C SER A 351 4.09 -23.37 8.27
N LEU A 352 4.21 -24.40 7.43
CA LEU A 352 3.11 -25.01 6.69
C LEU A 352 2.42 -26.14 7.46
N ASN A 353 2.63 -26.29 8.78
CA ASN A 353 2.24 -27.52 9.50
C ASN A 353 1.49 -27.40 10.83
N ASP A 354 1.23 -26.22 11.41
CA ASP A 354 0.60 -26.20 12.73
C ASP A 354 -0.89 -25.88 12.68
N TYR A 355 -1.66 -26.97 12.72
CA TYR A 355 -3.06 -27.02 13.09
C TYR A 355 -3.15 -26.86 14.62
N PHE A 356 -3.82 -25.82 15.12
CA PHE A 356 -4.22 -25.76 16.52
C PHE A 356 -5.74 -25.62 16.61
N ASP A 357 -6.35 -26.74 17.01
CA ASP A 357 -7.70 -26.86 17.49
C ASP A 357 -7.84 -26.18 18.86
N GLY A 358 -9.03 -25.69 19.16
CA GLY A 358 -9.30 -24.89 20.35
C GLY A 358 -9.17 -25.66 21.67
N GLY A 359 -8.84 -24.94 22.75
CA GLY A 359 -8.85 -25.46 24.12
C GLY A 359 -8.65 -24.35 25.15
N ASP A 360 -9.73 -24.01 25.83
CA ASP A 360 -10.05 -22.73 26.49
C ASP A 360 -9.65 -22.65 27.99
N GLU A 361 -8.57 -23.30 28.44
CA GLU A 361 -8.39 -23.52 29.89
C GLU A 361 -7.04 -23.10 30.51
N PHE A 362 -6.15 -22.42 29.76
CA PHE A 362 -4.83 -22.04 30.28
C PHE A 362 -4.66 -20.55 30.65
N LEU A 363 -5.67 -19.72 30.37
CA LEU A 363 -5.53 -18.25 30.37
C LEU A 363 -5.79 -17.54 31.71
N GLU A 364 -6.33 -18.21 32.73
CA GLU A 364 -6.75 -17.49 33.96
C GLU A 364 -5.77 -17.50 35.13
N ARG A 365 -4.59 -18.16 35.05
CA ARG A 365 -3.70 -18.28 36.23
C ARG A 365 -2.28 -17.75 36.11
N THR A 366 -1.83 -17.32 34.93
CA THR A 366 -0.41 -16.93 34.73
C THR A 366 -0.20 -15.43 34.54
N LEU A 367 -1.26 -14.65 34.31
CA LEU A 367 -1.17 -13.26 33.87
C LEU A 367 -1.17 -12.19 34.99
N THR A 368 -1.35 -12.54 36.25
CA THR A 368 -1.55 -11.52 37.30
C THR A 368 -0.37 -11.25 38.22
N HIS A 369 0.53 -12.22 38.50
CA HIS A 369 1.57 -12.00 39.52
C HIS A 369 2.81 -11.26 39.02
N LEU A 370 3.34 -11.59 37.84
CA LEU A 370 4.54 -10.95 37.30
C LEU A 370 4.28 -9.48 36.88
N GLN A 371 3.10 -9.20 36.34
CA GLN A 371 2.72 -7.84 35.93
C GLN A 371 2.43 -6.93 37.14
N VAL A 372 1.87 -7.47 38.22
CA VAL A 372 1.71 -6.71 39.49
C VAL A 372 3.07 -6.39 40.09
N GLU A 373 4.02 -7.34 40.09
CA GLU A 373 5.37 -7.12 40.60
C GLU A 373 6.16 -6.09 39.77
N GLU A 374 6.04 -6.10 38.44
CA GLU A 374 6.66 -5.10 37.57
C GLU A 374 6.06 -3.70 37.78
N VAL A 375 4.74 -3.59 37.88
CA VAL A 375 4.05 -2.33 38.18
C VAL A 375 4.45 -1.80 39.56
N ASP A 376 4.52 -2.67 40.57
CA ASP A 376 4.96 -2.30 41.92
C ASP A 376 6.42 -1.84 41.95
N ASN A 377 7.29 -2.48 41.17
CA ASN A 377 8.69 -2.06 41.02
C ASN A 377 8.82 -0.68 40.34
N VAL A 378 8.01 -0.41 39.32
CA VAL A 378 7.97 0.92 38.67
C VAL A 378 7.43 1.97 39.62
N ILE A 379 6.34 1.69 40.35
CA ILE A 379 5.78 2.59 41.36
C ILE A 379 6.81 2.85 42.48
N LYS A 380 7.54 1.83 42.92
CA LYS A 380 8.60 1.93 43.91
C LYS A 380 9.75 2.80 43.42
N ASN A 381 10.15 2.67 42.16
CA ASN A 381 11.18 3.52 41.54
C ASN A 381 10.73 4.97 41.42
N ILE A 382 9.47 5.22 41.04
CA ILE A 382 8.87 6.57 41.03
C ILE A 382 8.89 7.15 42.45
N LYS A 383 8.47 6.40 43.46
CA LYS A 383 8.51 6.81 44.87
C LYS A 383 9.93 7.09 45.36
N LEU A 384 10.93 6.29 44.97
CA LEU A 384 12.33 6.52 45.31
C LEU A 384 12.88 7.82 44.69
N VAL A 385 12.51 8.13 43.45
CA VAL A 385 12.88 9.40 42.79
C VAL A 385 12.17 10.60 43.44
N MET A 386 10.95 10.39 43.95
CA MET A 386 10.22 11.41 44.71
C MET A 386 10.79 11.63 46.11
N ASN A 387 11.30 10.57 46.77
CA ASN A 387 11.73 10.59 48.17
C ASN A 387 13.23 10.83 48.40
N LYS A 388 14.09 10.80 47.37
CA LYS A 388 15.46 11.34 47.45
C LYS A 388 15.42 12.88 47.45
N GLN A 389 14.93 13.43 48.57
CA GLN A 389 15.42 14.63 49.24
C GLN A 389 16.23 14.17 50.46
#